data_AF-A0A818RFM1-F1
#
_entry.id   AF-A0A818RFM1-F1
#
_cell.length_a   1.000
_cell.length_b   1.000
_cell.length_c   1.000
_cell.angle_alpha   90.00
_cell.angle_beta   90.00
_cell.angle_gamma   90.00
#
_symmetry.space_group_name_H-M   'P 1'
#
loop_
_entity.id
_entity.type
_entity.pdbx_description
1 polymer ?
#
loop_
_entity_poly.entity_id
_entity_poly.type
_entity_poly.pdbx_seq_one_letter_code
_entity_poly.pdbx_strand_id
1 'polypeptide(L)'
;MFFWFILSTRAVTRRVRQNIRSIPASTLEITTSNPSTSSKRSSLPSQQKITKRTKLDITSTSANSNSNLPMDGYTILQNQLLFTLMCKTNCESCGNRWNGTINIKKREGLFVILSFQCSSCTNTITIETSPKVVASDRRDINVRSQIGGHLCGIRYAGLAKLMGAMNLPSPIQDERYSKWDKNLLLSIKSFSDRSMKKAVEEAVTAANGKELMYVGDGDSKTFAALSDKPPYPGKVIKKIEDLNHFSKRMKRQLETKKRQYGKEQLSDGKTIDGKNRLSEQNIIRLQMAFASTIRKCKHDLDLLFKRSWAIFWHKYSTNDDPRHDYCSIDWCGYLKAARDGTSYDHTPHALPRPVLDAIKPVFDNLCSRESLARVVNASSQNPNEGFHSLVWLMSPKHKTSSGTIFEIACHLAIIIFNDGYFTLGDLFNNICGYRGHYTDQAMIHFDNTRLHTESKENNRKRRKEAGRDVQKNVDNDQTNSNNASGDDDYKTIDSDEEADDDYNETNPGDQATFEDNDTTTEGKECSTDDHDSTSSSDNSSTDNDDKTILSPDTATKEDVEKNDETSDDEYGYYNPKDRRRWKEEE
;
A
#
# COMPACT_ATOMS: atom_id res chain seq x y z
N MET A 1 -11.99 -9.54 -14.02
CA MET A 1 -10.73 -9.86 -13.32
C MET A 1 -9.64 -8.95 -13.85
N PHE A 2 -8.81 -8.40 -12.97
CA PHE A 2 -7.76 -7.44 -13.31
C PHE A 2 -6.38 -8.05 -13.07
N PHE A 3 -5.86 -8.78 -14.06
CA PHE A 3 -4.53 -9.40 -13.99
C PHE A 3 -3.58 -8.69 -14.95
N TRP A 4 -2.55 -8.09 -14.36
CA TRP A 4 -1.69 -7.12 -15.03
C TRP A 4 -0.23 -7.48 -14.80
N PHE A 5 0.59 -7.39 -15.84
CA PHE A 5 2.03 -7.63 -15.73
C PHE A 5 2.71 -6.47 -15.00
N ILE A 6 2.72 -6.54 -13.68
CA ILE A 6 3.38 -5.57 -12.80
C ILE A 6 4.89 -5.64 -13.05
N LEU A 7 5.44 -4.61 -13.70
CA LEU A 7 6.88 -4.49 -13.94
C LEU A 7 7.67 -4.56 -12.63
N SER A 8 8.88 -5.11 -12.69
CA SER A 8 9.79 -5.08 -11.54
C SER A 8 9.97 -3.64 -11.04
N THR A 9 9.97 -3.45 -9.72
CA THR A 9 10.04 -2.10 -9.11
C THR A 9 11.22 -1.27 -9.64
N ARG A 10 12.36 -1.90 -9.97
CA ARG A 10 13.51 -1.22 -10.59
C ARG A 10 13.22 -0.65 -11.97
N ALA A 11 12.44 -1.34 -12.81
CA ALA A 11 12.06 -0.86 -14.14
C ALA A 11 11.06 0.30 -14.04
N VAL A 12 10.03 0.13 -13.20
CA VAL A 12 9.06 1.19 -12.84
C VAL A 12 9.76 2.45 -12.35
N THR A 13 10.61 2.32 -11.33
CA THR A 13 11.38 3.42 -10.76
C THR A 13 12.28 4.10 -11.80
N ARG A 14 12.87 3.34 -12.73
CA ARG A 14 13.64 3.91 -13.84
C ARG A 14 12.73 4.74 -14.76
N ARG A 15 11.55 4.23 -15.11
CA ARG A 15 10.56 4.93 -15.93
C ARG A 15 10.08 6.22 -15.26
N VAL A 16 9.70 6.18 -13.99
CA VAL A 16 9.31 7.38 -13.21
C VAL A 16 10.45 8.41 -13.18
N ARG A 17 11.71 7.99 -12.96
CA ARG A 17 12.87 8.89 -13.04
C ARG A 17 13.11 9.46 -14.45
N GLN A 18 12.78 8.73 -15.52
CA GLN A 18 12.84 9.24 -16.89
C GLN A 18 11.72 10.26 -17.15
N ASN A 19 10.48 9.95 -16.74
CA ASN A 19 9.33 10.83 -16.88
C ASN A 19 9.56 12.20 -16.18
N ILE A 20 10.11 12.20 -14.96
CA ILE A 20 10.49 13.45 -14.25
C ILE A 20 11.63 14.19 -14.98
N ARG A 21 12.61 13.48 -15.53
CA ARG A 21 13.74 14.09 -16.26
C ARG A 21 13.36 14.67 -17.62
N SER A 22 12.23 14.25 -18.21
CA SER A 22 11.67 14.85 -19.43
C SER A 22 10.81 16.09 -19.17
N ILE A 23 10.62 16.50 -17.92
CA ILE A 23 9.86 17.72 -17.59
C ILE A 23 10.70 18.96 -17.96
N PRO A 24 10.15 19.95 -18.69
CA PRO A 24 10.84 21.21 -18.97
C PRO A 24 11.25 21.96 -17.70
N ALA A 25 12.41 22.62 -17.73
CA ALA A 25 12.92 23.38 -16.59
C ALA A 25 11.92 24.45 -16.08
N SER A 26 11.22 25.12 -16.99
CA SER A 26 10.17 26.10 -16.68
C SER A 26 8.97 25.54 -15.91
N THR A 27 8.73 24.23 -15.96
CA THR A 27 7.71 23.55 -15.14
C THR A 27 8.27 23.13 -13.77
N LEU A 28 9.60 22.95 -13.66
CA LEU A 28 10.28 22.53 -12.42
C LEU A 28 10.65 23.72 -11.52
N GLU A 29 11.06 24.85 -12.08
CA GLU A 29 11.52 26.03 -11.31
C GLU A 29 10.46 26.55 -10.34
N ILE A 30 9.18 26.49 -10.72
CA ILE A 30 8.02 26.91 -9.92
C ILE A 30 7.67 25.91 -8.79
N THR A 31 8.49 24.86 -8.56
CA THR A 31 8.33 23.95 -7.40
C THR A 31 9.23 24.32 -6.21
N THR A 32 10.11 25.31 -6.37
CA THR A 32 11.12 25.67 -5.36
C THR A 32 10.63 26.59 -4.24
N SER A 33 9.51 27.29 -4.45
CA SER A 33 8.89 28.19 -3.46
C SER A 33 8.04 27.44 -2.43
N ASN A 34 8.69 26.62 -1.59
CA ASN A 34 8.05 25.93 -0.45
C ASN A 34 8.53 26.54 0.89
N PRO A 35 7.76 26.46 1.99
CA PRO A 35 8.14 27.07 3.27
C PRO A 35 9.47 26.56 3.82
N SER A 36 10.19 27.44 4.51
CA SER A 36 11.57 27.21 4.96
C SER A 36 11.69 26.10 6.02
N THR A 37 11.92 24.86 5.56
CA THR A 37 12.37 23.76 6.43
C THR A 37 13.87 23.93 6.74
N SER A 38 14.16 24.75 7.74
CA SER A 38 15.51 25.12 8.18
C SER A 38 16.25 23.95 8.83
N SER A 39 16.83 23.07 8.01
CA SER A 39 17.59 21.91 8.45
C SER A 39 18.97 22.29 9.04
N LYS A 40 18.98 22.94 10.21
CA LYS A 40 20.17 23.13 11.05
C LYS A 40 20.23 22.06 12.13
N ARG A 41 21.18 21.13 11.95
CA ARG A 41 21.51 20.07 12.91
C ARG A 41 22.48 20.62 13.96
N SER A 42 22.03 20.79 15.19
CA SER A 42 22.89 21.12 16.34
C SER A 42 22.65 20.11 17.45
N SER A 43 23.74 19.51 17.95
CA SER A 43 23.74 18.64 19.13
C SER A 43 23.33 19.40 20.39
N LEU A 44 22.65 18.73 21.33
CA LEU A 44 22.50 19.23 22.69
C LEU A 44 23.87 19.27 23.39
N PRO A 45 24.11 20.30 24.21
CA PRO A 45 24.72 20.12 25.52
C PRO A 45 23.69 20.33 26.65
N SER A 46 24.12 19.99 27.86
CA SER A 46 23.37 20.04 29.13
C SER A 46 22.74 21.40 29.49
N GLN A 47 21.68 21.32 30.30
CA GLN A 47 20.94 22.40 30.95
C GLN A 47 21.79 23.57 31.50
N GLN A 48 21.31 24.81 31.33
CA GLN A 48 21.44 25.87 32.35
C GLN A 48 20.38 26.97 32.17
N LYS A 49 20.28 27.91 33.14
CA LYS A 49 19.06 28.67 33.43
C LYS A 49 18.85 29.97 32.63
N ILE A 50 17.57 30.24 32.40
CA ILE A 50 16.88 31.50 32.04
C ILE A 50 17.68 32.81 32.27
N THR A 51 17.83 33.65 31.23
CA THR A 51 17.30 35.04 31.16
C THR A 51 17.91 35.87 30.03
N LYS A 52 17.06 36.35 29.10
CA LYS A 52 16.99 37.75 28.61
C LYS A 52 15.93 37.88 27.49
N ARG A 53 15.10 38.92 27.56
CA ARG A 53 14.29 39.39 26.42
C ARG A 53 15.20 40.13 25.45
N THR A 54 15.06 39.87 24.17
CA THR A 54 15.58 40.73 23.09
C THR A 54 14.45 40.99 22.11
N LYS A 55 14.34 42.22 21.60
CA LYS A 55 13.33 42.58 20.57
C LYS A 55 13.56 41.77 19.31
N LEU A 56 12.46 41.40 18.65
CA LEU A 56 12.49 40.93 17.26
C LEU A 56 12.31 42.13 16.33
N ASP A 57 13.41 42.77 15.94
CA ASP A 57 13.37 43.80 14.89
C ASP A 57 13.17 43.12 13.53
N ILE A 58 12.01 43.37 12.91
CA ILE A 58 11.66 42.83 11.60
C ILE A 58 12.31 43.72 10.53
N THR A 59 13.60 43.48 10.27
CA THR A 59 14.25 43.98 9.05
C THR A 59 13.81 43.12 7.87
N SER A 60 12.96 43.70 7.02
CA SER A 60 12.36 43.05 5.86
C SER A 60 13.37 42.83 4.73
N THR A 61 14.13 41.74 4.80
CA THR A 61 14.94 41.26 3.66
C THR A 61 14.01 40.88 2.50
N SER A 62 13.94 41.76 1.50
CA SER A 62 13.06 41.63 0.35
C SER A 62 13.53 40.53 -0.61
N ALA A 63 13.07 39.30 -0.36
CA ALA A 63 13.13 38.20 -1.32
C ALA A 63 12.25 38.54 -2.53
N ASN A 64 12.85 39.17 -3.54
CA ASN A 64 12.14 39.77 -4.67
C ASN A 64 11.73 38.71 -5.72
N SER A 65 10.77 37.86 -5.37
CA SER A 65 10.14 36.90 -6.28
C SER A 65 8.78 37.42 -6.75
N ASN A 66 8.71 37.95 -7.97
CA ASN A 66 7.45 38.29 -8.64
C ASN A 66 6.69 37.03 -9.09
N SER A 67 6.25 36.22 -8.13
CA SER A 67 5.38 35.07 -8.34
C SER A 67 3.95 35.55 -8.60
N ASN A 68 3.69 35.96 -9.85
CA ASN A 68 2.33 36.21 -10.33
C ASN A 68 1.47 34.95 -10.11
N LEU A 69 0.19 35.13 -9.77
CA LEU A 69 -0.76 34.03 -9.66
C LEU A 69 -0.85 33.25 -10.99
N PRO A 70 -0.89 31.91 -10.98
CA PRO A 70 -1.08 31.13 -12.20
C PRO A 70 -2.50 31.36 -12.73
N MET A 71 -2.60 31.93 -13.94
CA MET A 71 -3.87 32.35 -14.56
C MET A 71 -4.81 31.17 -14.91
N ASP A 72 -4.30 29.94 -14.90
CA ASP A 72 -5.05 28.69 -15.11
C ASP A 72 -5.43 27.98 -13.81
N GLY A 73 -5.01 28.53 -12.66
CA GLY A 73 -5.23 28.00 -11.32
C GLY A 73 -6.53 28.47 -10.67
N TYR A 74 -7.06 27.68 -9.75
CA TYR A 74 -8.21 28.04 -8.93
C TYR A 74 -7.78 28.64 -7.59
N THR A 75 -8.57 29.55 -7.04
CA THR A 75 -8.39 30.11 -5.70
C THR A 75 -9.73 30.14 -4.97
N ILE A 76 -9.73 29.70 -3.71
CA ILE A 76 -10.90 29.79 -2.82
C ILE A 76 -10.91 31.19 -2.21
N LEU A 77 -11.99 31.94 -2.43
CA LEU A 77 -12.18 33.29 -1.92
C LEU A 77 -13.45 33.38 -1.07
N GLN A 78 -13.37 33.99 0.10
CA GLN A 78 -14.54 34.27 0.92
C GLN A 78 -15.38 35.38 0.26
N ASN A 79 -16.70 35.17 0.14
CA ASN A 79 -17.62 36.11 -0.51
C ASN A 79 -17.52 37.54 0.04
N GLN A 80 -17.34 37.71 1.35
CA GLN A 80 -17.21 39.02 1.99
C GLN A 80 -15.91 39.74 1.59
N LEU A 81 -14.81 39.02 1.39
CA LEU A 81 -13.55 39.60 0.90
C LEU A 81 -13.66 39.97 -0.59
N LEU A 82 -14.32 39.13 -1.40
CA LEU A 82 -14.63 39.46 -2.80
C LEU A 82 -15.50 40.72 -2.92
N PHE A 83 -16.56 40.82 -2.10
CA PHE A 83 -17.39 42.03 -2.02
C PHE A 83 -16.59 43.25 -1.57
N THR A 84 -15.76 43.11 -0.53
CA THR A 84 -14.91 44.18 -0.02
C THR A 84 -13.89 44.66 -1.07
N LEU A 85 -13.34 43.75 -1.87
CA LEU A 85 -12.45 44.05 -2.99
C LEU A 85 -13.18 44.83 -4.10
N MET A 86 -14.36 44.38 -4.52
CA MET A 86 -15.20 45.10 -5.50
C MET A 86 -15.53 46.52 -5.01
N CYS A 87 -15.83 46.71 -3.73
CA CYS A 87 -16.06 48.04 -3.13
C CYS A 87 -14.81 48.95 -3.09
N LYS A 88 -13.63 48.49 -3.54
CA LYS A 88 -12.45 49.35 -3.78
C LYS A 88 -12.27 49.74 -5.25
N THR A 89 -12.90 49.05 -6.19
CA THR A 89 -12.80 49.33 -7.63
C THR A 89 -13.83 50.36 -8.10
N ASN A 90 -13.67 50.83 -9.32
CA ASN A 90 -14.67 51.65 -10.01
C ASN A 90 -15.53 50.78 -10.93
N CYS A 91 -16.78 51.18 -11.16
CA CYS A 91 -17.65 50.55 -12.15
C CYS A 91 -17.24 51.02 -13.56
N GLU A 92 -16.88 50.05 -14.40
CA GLU A 92 -16.48 50.25 -15.80
C GLU A 92 -17.43 51.17 -16.60
N SER A 93 -18.74 51.06 -16.38
CA SER A 93 -19.76 51.74 -17.19
C SER A 93 -20.10 53.15 -16.75
N CYS A 94 -19.71 53.58 -15.54
CA CYS A 94 -20.07 54.91 -15.02
C CYS A 94 -18.93 55.62 -14.25
N GLY A 95 -17.75 55.02 -14.13
CA GLY A 95 -16.57 55.59 -13.47
C GLY A 95 -16.65 55.69 -11.94
N ASN A 96 -17.85 55.72 -11.36
CA ASN A 96 -18.07 55.78 -9.92
C ASN A 96 -17.51 54.56 -9.18
N ARG A 97 -17.09 54.74 -7.91
CA ARG A 97 -16.71 53.62 -7.04
C ARG A 97 -17.86 52.63 -6.92
N TRP A 98 -17.57 51.35 -7.08
CA TRP A 98 -18.58 50.30 -7.09
C TRP A 98 -19.21 50.13 -5.69
N ASN A 99 -20.55 50.12 -5.66
CA ASN A 99 -21.39 50.10 -4.46
C ASN A 99 -22.55 49.08 -4.63
N GLY A 100 -22.27 48.02 -5.39
CA GLY A 100 -23.27 47.13 -5.97
C GLY A 100 -23.67 45.94 -5.11
N THR A 101 -24.24 44.93 -5.77
CA THR A 101 -24.49 43.60 -5.20
C THR A 101 -23.82 42.50 -6.03
N ILE A 102 -23.48 41.38 -5.38
CA ILE A 102 -22.95 40.17 -6.04
C ILE A 102 -23.96 39.05 -5.83
N ASN A 103 -24.57 38.60 -6.91
CA ASN A 103 -25.64 37.59 -6.90
C ASN A 103 -25.21 36.33 -7.66
N ILE A 104 -25.70 35.16 -7.24
CA ILE A 104 -25.46 33.89 -7.94
C ILE A 104 -26.63 33.64 -8.90
N LYS A 105 -26.40 33.75 -10.22
CA LYS A 105 -27.39 33.47 -11.27
C LYS A 105 -27.63 31.98 -11.50
N LYS A 106 -26.60 31.15 -11.28
CA LYS A 106 -26.65 29.68 -11.40
C LYS A 106 -25.57 29.06 -10.50
N ARG A 107 -25.84 27.88 -9.94
CA ARG A 107 -24.85 27.01 -9.28
C ARG A 107 -24.98 25.57 -9.78
N GLU A 108 -23.86 24.91 -10.01
CA GLU A 108 -23.79 23.45 -10.25
C GLU A 108 -22.54 22.93 -9.52
N GLY A 109 -22.71 22.36 -8.33
CA GLY A 109 -21.58 22.01 -7.45
C GLY A 109 -20.73 23.23 -7.08
N LEU A 110 -19.42 23.14 -7.32
CA LEU A 110 -18.47 24.24 -7.11
C LEU A 110 -18.58 25.36 -8.16
N PHE A 111 -19.12 25.08 -9.34
CA PHE A 111 -19.28 26.08 -10.38
C PHE A 111 -20.44 27.04 -10.06
N VAL A 112 -20.21 28.34 -10.22
CA VAL A 112 -21.24 29.38 -10.16
C VAL A 112 -21.13 30.39 -11.30
N ILE A 113 -22.26 30.97 -11.68
CA ILE A 113 -22.33 32.20 -12.48
C ILE A 113 -22.56 33.36 -11.50
N LEU A 114 -21.55 34.21 -11.35
CA LEU A 114 -21.61 35.42 -10.52
C LEU A 114 -22.13 36.60 -11.34
N SER A 115 -22.92 37.46 -10.72
CA SER A 115 -23.55 38.63 -11.33
C SER A 115 -23.32 39.85 -10.46
N PHE A 116 -22.55 40.81 -10.98
CA PHE A 116 -22.12 42.02 -10.29
C PHE A 116 -22.95 43.21 -10.81
N GLN A 117 -23.93 43.65 -10.04
CA GLN A 117 -24.83 44.75 -10.43
C GLN A 117 -24.44 46.03 -9.69
N CYS A 118 -24.16 47.12 -10.41
CA CYS A 118 -23.83 48.41 -9.80
C CYS A 118 -25.10 49.17 -9.38
N SER A 119 -25.17 49.64 -8.13
CA SER A 119 -26.33 50.38 -7.62
C SER A 119 -26.48 51.77 -8.25
N SER A 120 -25.37 52.42 -8.61
CA SER A 120 -25.39 53.79 -9.18
C SER A 120 -25.78 53.89 -10.66
N CYS A 121 -25.70 52.81 -11.44
CA CYS A 121 -25.99 52.84 -12.89
C CYS A 121 -26.72 51.59 -13.42
N THR A 122 -27.17 50.71 -12.53
CA THR A 122 -27.85 49.42 -12.77
C THR A 122 -27.17 48.40 -13.68
N ASN A 123 -26.06 48.74 -14.35
CA ASN A 123 -25.32 47.81 -15.20
C ASN A 123 -24.87 46.55 -14.44
N THR A 124 -24.92 45.40 -15.14
CA THR A 124 -24.72 44.07 -14.58
C THR A 124 -23.69 43.27 -15.38
N ILE A 125 -22.49 43.11 -14.82
CA ILE A 125 -21.44 42.24 -15.37
C ILE A 125 -21.67 40.81 -14.88
N THR A 126 -21.40 39.80 -15.70
CA THR A 126 -21.64 38.37 -15.37
C THR A 126 -20.40 37.54 -15.68
N ILE A 127 -19.97 36.67 -14.76
CA ILE A 127 -18.72 35.89 -14.84
C ILE A 127 -18.97 34.42 -14.49
N GLU A 128 -18.41 33.49 -15.26
CA GLU A 128 -18.41 32.05 -14.99
C GLU A 128 -17.13 31.64 -14.24
N THR A 129 -17.22 30.99 -13.06
CA THR A 129 -16.04 30.74 -12.18
C THR A 129 -15.15 29.55 -12.54
N SER A 130 -15.31 28.98 -13.73
CA SER A 130 -14.57 27.81 -14.24
C SER A 130 -14.87 27.69 -15.74
N PRO A 131 -13.97 27.17 -16.61
CA PRO A 131 -14.35 26.85 -18.00
C PRO A 131 -15.33 25.67 -18.09
N LYS A 132 -15.87 25.45 -19.30
CA LYS A 132 -16.46 24.17 -19.68
C LYS A 132 -15.35 23.21 -20.12
N VAL A 133 -15.56 21.93 -19.89
CA VAL A 133 -14.73 20.86 -20.45
C VAL A 133 -14.95 20.77 -21.97
N VAL A 134 -13.88 20.50 -22.73
CA VAL A 134 -13.92 20.36 -24.19
C VAL A 134 -14.96 19.31 -24.60
N ALA A 135 -15.79 19.65 -25.60
CA ALA A 135 -16.89 18.82 -26.10
C ALA A 135 -17.89 18.33 -25.02
N SER A 136 -18.08 19.10 -23.94
CA SER A 136 -18.90 18.70 -22.80
C SER A 136 -19.66 19.87 -22.16
N ASP A 137 -20.79 19.59 -21.53
CA ASP A 137 -21.53 20.51 -20.66
C ASP A 137 -20.87 20.68 -19.27
N ARG A 138 -20.09 19.67 -18.87
CA ARG A 138 -19.40 19.57 -17.58
C ARG A 138 -18.45 20.73 -17.36
N ARG A 139 -18.31 21.15 -16.09
CA ARG A 139 -17.44 22.25 -15.66
C ARG A 139 -16.13 21.69 -15.13
N ASP A 140 -15.00 22.27 -15.53
CA ASP A 140 -13.67 21.75 -15.22
C ASP A 140 -13.46 21.57 -13.70
N ILE A 141 -13.85 22.54 -12.88
CA ILE A 141 -13.69 22.49 -11.41
C ILE A 141 -14.41 21.28 -10.77
N ASN A 142 -15.59 20.91 -11.29
CA ASN A 142 -16.34 19.75 -10.80
C ASN A 142 -15.71 18.42 -11.25
N VAL A 143 -15.16 18.38 -12.46
CA VAL A 143 -14.47 17.17 -12.97
C VAL A 143 -13.13 16.97 -12.26
N ARG A 144 -12.38 18.05 -11.97
CA ARG A 144 -11.17 18.00 -11.13
C ARG A 144 -11.47 17.52 -9.71
N SER A 145 -12.53 18.03 -9.08
CA SER A 145 -12.91 17.60 -7.72
C SER A 145 -13.39 16.14 -7.68
N GLN A 146 -14.04 15.65 -8.74
CA GLN A 146 -14.37 14.23 -8.90
C GLN A 146 -13.13 13.34 -9.02
N ILE A 147 -12.17 13.68 -9.91
CA ILE A 147 -10.92 12.92 -10.06
C ILE A 147 -10.12 12.93 -8.75
N GLY A 148 -10.02 14.08 -8.07
CA GLY A 148 -9.40 14.17 -6.73
C GLY A 148 -10.12 13.33 -5.68
N GLY A 149 -11.46 13.28 -5.71
CA GLY A 149 -12.27 12.44 -4.84
C GLY A 149 -11.98 10.94 -4.97
N HIS A 150 -11.67 10.46 -6.18
CA HIS A 150 -11.22 9.09 -6.44
C HIS A 150 -9.76 8.87 -6.01
N LEU A 151 -8.85 9.76 -6.38
CA LEU A 151 -7.42 9.67 -6.02
C LEU A 151 -7.19 9.62 -4.50
N CYS A 152 -8.04 10.29 -3.72
CA CYS A 152 -8.01 10.28 -2.24
C CYS A 152 -8.90 9.19 -1.60
N GLY A 153 -9.63 8.38 -2.37
CA GLY A 153 -10.54 7.35 -1.85
C GLY A 153 -11.72 7.87 -1.00
N ILE A 154 -12.03 9.17 -1.11
CA ILE A 154 -13.10 9.84 -0.35
C ILE A 154 -14.43 9.83 -1.09
N ARG A 155 -14.40 9.88 -2.44
CA ARG A 155 -15.56 9.85 -3.35
C ARG A 155 -16.59 10.94 -3.03
N TYR A 156 -17.81 10.90 -3.59
CA TYR A 156 -18.85 11.92 -3.35
C TYR A 156 -19.08 12.21 -1.85
N ALA A 157 -19.37 11.20 -1.04
CA ALA A 157 -19.72 11.39 0.37
C ALA A 157 -18.59 12.01 1.22
N GLY A 158 -17.34 11.62 1.00
CA GLY A 158 -16.20 12.22 1.70
C GLY A 158 -15.82 13.60 1.15
N LEU A 159 -16.00 13.83 -0.15
CA LEU A 159 -15.83 15.15 -0.78
C LEU A 159 -16.88 16.16 -0.28
N ALA A 160 -18.13 15.73 -0.09
CA ALA A 160 -19.19 16.55 0.51
C ALA A 160 -18.88 16.92 1.97
N LYS A 161 -18.37 15.97 2.77
CA LYS A 161 -17.89 16.25 4.15
C LYS A 161 -16.72 17.23 4.16
N LEU A 162 -15.73 17.07 3.27
CA LEU A 162 -14.60 17.98 3.12
C LEU A 162 -15.06 19.40 2.74
N MET A 163 -15.97 19.53 1.78
CA MET A 163 -16.52 20.82 1.37
C MET A 163 -17.30 21.50 2.49
N GLY A 164 -18.17 20.76 3.19
CA GLY A 164 -18.89 21.27 4.36
C GLY A 164 -17.96 21.77 5.47
N ALA A 165 -16.91 21.01 5.81
CA ALA A 165 -15.91 21.40 6.80
C ALA A 165 -15.09 22.64 6.38
N MET A 166 -14.93 22.88 5.07
CA MET A 166 -14.30 24.09 4.52
C MET A 166 -15.27 25.26 4.32
N ASN A 167 -16.54 25.14 4.74
CA ASN A 167 -17.62 26.09 4.46
C ASN A 167 -17.80 26.39 2.95
N LEU A 168 -17.66 25.35 2.13
CA LEU A 168 -17.89 25.35 0.69
C LEU A 168 -19.23 24.69 0.35
N PRO A 169 -19.88 25.04 -0.77
CA PRO A 169 -21.04 24.30 -1.25
C PRO A 169 -20.66 22.85 -1.57
N SER A 170 -21.62 21.94 -1.39
CA SER A 170 -21.52 20.53 -1.78
C SER A 170 -21.05 20.36 -3.24
N PRO A 171 -20.41 19.21 -3.58
CA PRO A 171 -20.07 18.88 -4.95
C PRO A 171 -21.34 18.70 -5.82
N ILE A 172 -21.16 18.46 -7.12
CA ILE A 172 -22.29 18.19 -8.01
C ILE A 172 -23.10 16.98 -7.53
N GLN A 173 -24.42 17.01 -7.72
CA GLN A 173 -25.39 16.04 -7.18
C GLN A 173 -24.96 14.58 -7.44
N ASP A 174 -25.22 13.68 -6.49
CA ASP A 174 -24.69 12.31 -6.51
C ASP A 174 -25.11 11.53 -7.76
N GLU A 175 -26.33 11.71 -8.25
CA GLU A 175 -26.81 11.06 -9.49
C GLU A 175 -26.02 11.53 -10.72
N ARG A 176 -25.59 12.81 -10.73
CA ARG A 176 -24.69 13.35 -11.76
C ARG A 176 -23.26 12.87 -11.54
N TYR A 177 -22.76 12.84 -10.30
CA TYR A 177 -21.43 12.32 -9.96
C TYR A 177 -21.29 10.85 -10.40
N SER A 178 -22.21 9.98 -9.95
CA SER A 178 -22.32 8.57 -10.30
C SER A 178 -22.56 8.32 -11.80
N LYS A 179 -23.21 9.24 -12.52
CA LYS A 179 -23.27 9.19 -14.00
C LYS A 179 -21.92 9.56 -14.63
N TRP A 180 -21.22 10.56 -14.09
CA TRP A 180 -19.91 10.99 -14.60
C TRP A 180 -18.81 9.98 -14.29
N ASP A 181 -18.90 9.19 -13.21
CA ASP A 181 -17.99 8.07 -12.90
C ASP A 181 -17.96 7.05 -14.06
N LYS A 182 -19.11 6.72 -14.64
CA LYS A 182 -19.20 5.81 -15.80
C LYS A 182 -18.45 6.37 -17.03
N ASN A 183 -18.54 7.68 -17.27
CA ASN A 183 -17.80 8.34 -18.35
C ASN A 183 -16.30 8.43 -18.05
N LEU A 184 -15.94 8.72 -16.79
CA LEU A 184 -14.57 8.81 -16.30
C LEU A 184 -13.83 7.47 -16.43
N LEU A 185 -14.49 6.36 -16.08
CA LEU A 185 -13.97 5.00 -16.22
C LEU A 185 -13.50 4.71 -17.66
N LEU A 186 -14.26 5.09 -18.69
CA LEU A 186 -13.89 4.88 -20.09
C LEU A 186 -12.58 5.59 -20.44
N SER A 187 -12.42 6.85 -20.02
CA SER A 187 -11.17 7.60 -20.22
C SER A 187 -10.00 6.95 -19.48
N ILE A 188 -10.13 6.68 -18.16
CA ILE A 188 -9.02 6.12 -17.36
C ILE A 188 -8.60 4.74 -17.90
N LYS A 189 -9.56 3.87 -18.26
CA LYS A 189 -9.29 2.56 -18.86
C LYS A 189 -8.42 2.67 -20.11
N SER A 190 -8.71 3.61 -21.03
CA SER A 190 -7.90 3.84 -22.23
C SER A 190 -6.45 4.29 -21.95
N PHE A 191 -6.19 4.92 -20.80
CA PHE A 191 -4.83 5.26 -20.34
C PHE A 191 -4.15 4.07 -19.67
N SER A 192 -4.87 3.34 -18.81
CA SER A 192 -4.43 2.09 -18.18
C SER A 192 -4.00 1.04 -19.22
N ASP A 193 -4.80 0.83 -20.27
CA ASP A 193 -4.50 -0.14 -21.32
C ASP A 193 -3.21 0.21 -22.10
N ARG A 194 -2.95 1.50 -22.32
CA ARG A 194 -1.70 1.99 -22.95
C ARG A 194 -0.49 1.85 -22.01
N SER A 195 -0.65 2.23 -20.74
CA SER A 195 0.34 2.05 -19.69
C SER A 195 0.79 0.58 -19.59
N MET A 196 -0.16 -0.35 -19.67
CA MET A 196 0.07 -1.78 -19.55
C MET A 196 0.69 -2.42 -20.79
N LYS A 197 0.30 -2.01 -22.01
CA LYS A 197 1.00 -2.45 -23.23
C LYS A 197 2.49 -2.10 -23.18
N LYS A 198 2.81 -0.85 -22.86
CA LYS A 198 4.18 -0.37 -22.63
C LYS A 198 4.91 -1.13 -21.51
N ALA A 199 4.24 -1.46 -20.40
CA ALA A 199 4.80 -2.28 -19.33
C ALA A 199 5.17 -3.70 -19.77
N VAL A 200 4.34 -4.33 -20.63
CA VAL A 200 4.61 -5.65 -21.19
C VAL A 200 5.72 -5.59 -22.25
N GLU A 201 5.75 -4.57 -23.10
CA GLU A 201 6.80 -4.35 -24.10
C GLU A 201 8.18 -4.17 -23.44
N GLU A 202 8.27 -3.34 -22.40
CA GLU A 202 9.48 -3.18 -21.58
C GLU A 202 9.87 -4.49 -20.87
N ALA A 203 8.90 -5.28 -20.38
CA ALA A 203 9.16 -6.57 -19.75
C ALA A 203 9.69 -7.63 -20.72
N VAL A 204 9.08 -7.79 -21.89
CA VAL A 204 9.53 -8.70 -22.96
C VAL A 204 10.92 -8.30 -23.44
N THR A 205 11.19 -6.99 -23.57
CA THR A 205 12.51 -6.47 -23.93
C THR A 205 13.56 -6.80 -22.86
N ALA A 206 13.26 -6.56 -21.58
CA ALA A 206 14.14 -6.90 -20.47
C ALA A 206 14.35 -8.42 -20.26
N ALA A 207 13.44 -9.24 -20.76
CA ALA A 207 13.56 -10.70 -20.80
C ALA A 207 14.34 -11.23 -22.03
N ASN A 208 14.84 -10.36 -22.92
CA ASN A 208 15.39 -10.71 -24.23
C ASN A 208 14.44 -11.60 -25.05
N GLY A 209 13.14 -11.27 -25.05
CA GLY A 209 12.10 -11.99 -25.80
C GLY A 209 11.58 -13.27 -25.13
N LYS A 210 12.07 -13.65 -23.95
CA LYS A 210 11.67 -14.86 -23.22
C LYS A 210 10.29 -14.76 -22.57
N GLU A 211 9.87 -15.87 -21.95
CA GLU A 211 8.62 -16.06 -21.20
C GLU A 211 8.33 -14.90 -20.21
N LEU A 212 7.07 -14.45 -20.15
CA LEU A 212 6.61 -13.55 -19.10
C LEU A 212 6.45 -14.32 -17.79
N MET A 213 6.90 -13.76 -16.67
CA MET A 213 6.88 -14.45 -15.37
C MET A 213 5.79 -13.91 -14.45
N TYR A 214 4.81 -14.74 -14.08
CA TYR A 214 3.81 -14.45 -13.07
C TYR A 214 4.29 -14.94 -11.70
N VAL A 215 4.47 -14.02 -10.73
CA VAL A 215 4.84 -14.37 -9.35
C VAL A 215 3.57 -14.63 -8.54
N GLY A 216 3.32 -15.89 -8.20
CA GLY A 216 2.20 -16.32 -7.36
C GLY A 216 2.64 -16.79 -5.96
N ASP A 217 1.88 -16.41 -4.94
CA ASP A 217 1.79 -17.14 -3.67
C ASP A 217 0.66 -18.16 -3.82
N GLY A 218 0.97 -19.46 -3.74
CA GLY A 218 0.01 -20.56 -3.64
C GLY A 218 -1.03 -20.66 -4.76
N ASP A 219 -2.12 -19.91 -4.62
CA ASP A 219 -3.39 -19.98 -5.35
C ASP A 219 -3.22 -20.11 -6.88
N SER A 220 -4.04 -20.97 -7.47
CA SER A 220 -4.10 -21.29 -8.89
C SER A 220 -5.13 -20.45 -9.65
N LYS A 221 -6.18 -19.92 -9.02
CA LYS A 221 -7.33 -19.29 -9.72
C LYS A 221 -6.91 -18.14 -10.64
N THR A 222 -5.98 -17.30 -10.17
CA THR A 222 -5.39 -16.21 -10.99
C THR A 222 -4.63 -16.75 -12.21
N PHE A 223 -3.78 -17.76 -12.02
CA PHE A 223 -2.94 -18.30 -13.09
C PHE A 223 -3.74 -19.15 -14.09
N ALA A 224 -4.77 -19.86 -13.63
CA ALA A 224 -5.73 -20.56 -14.47
C ALA A 224 -6.48 -19.58 -15.38
N ALA A 225 -7.01 -18.48 -14.84
CA ALA A 225 -7.67 -17.43 -15.64
C ALA A 225 -6.71 -16.76 -16.65
N LEU A 226 -5.43 -16.56 -16.29
CA LEU A 226 -4.39 -16.07 -17.20
C LEU A 226 -4.00 -17.09 -18.29
N SER A 227 -4.27 -18.38 -18.08
CA SER A 227 -3.97 -19.46 -19.05
C SER A 227 -5.15 -19.72 -19.99
N ASP A 228 -6.37 -19.69 -19.46
CA ASP A 228 -7.64 -19.76 -20.21
C ASP A 228 -7.82 -18.54 -21.13
N LYS A 229 -7.53 -17.34 -20.62
CA LYS A 229 -7.69 -16.07 -21.34
C LYS A 229 -6.39 -15.27 -21.31
N PRO A 230 -5.37 -15.66 -22.10
CA PRO A 230 -4.06 -15.00 -22.13
C PRO A 230 -4.19 -13.54 -22.59
N PRO A 231 -3.87 -12.54 -21.73
CA PRO A 231 -4.11 -11.13 -22.05
C PRO A 231 -3.15 -10.56 -23.10
N TYR A 232 -2.10 -11.31 -23.47
CA TYR A 232 -1.02 -10.86 -24.35
C TYR A 232 -0.82 -11.88 -25.49
N PRO A 233 -1.35 -11.63 -26.70
CA PRO A 233 -1.26 -12.55 -27.83
C PRO A 233 0.19 -12.95 -28.16
N GLY A 234 0.43 -14.25 -28.36
CA GLY A 234 1.76 -14.78 -28.69
C GLY A 234 2.80 -14.68 -27.57
N LYS A 235 2.39 -14.50 -26.29
CA LYS A 235 3.28 -14.51 -25.12
C LYS A 235 2.89 -15.59 -24.13
N VAL A 236 3.84 -16.50 -23.84
CA VAL A 236 3.69 -17.51 -22.78
C VAL A 236 3.90 -16.85 -21.42
N ILE A 237 2.97 -17.09 -20.49
CA ILE A 237 3.08 -16.67 -19.08
C ILE A 237 3.41 -17.90 -18.22
N LYS A 238 4.49 -17.83 -17.46
CA LYS A 238 5.00 -18.89 -16.61
C LYS A 238 4.78 -18.56 -15.14
N LYS A 239 4.10 -19.44 -14.40
CA LYS A 239 4.00 -19.33 -12.95
C LYS A 239 5.37 -19.60 -12.33
N ILE A 240 5.90 -18.59 -11.64
CA ILE A 240 7.01 -18.70 -10.70
C ILE A 240 6.51 -18.36 -9.30
N GLU A 241 7.30 -18.70 -8.29
CA GLU A 241 6.85 -18.75 -6.90
C GLU A 241 7.55 -17.67 -6.05
N ASP A 242 6.81 -17.07 -5.11
CA ASP A 242 7.37 -16.06 -4.21
C ASP A 242 8.46 -16.66 -3.29
N LEU A 243 9.65 -16.07 -3.31
CA LEU A 243 10.79 -16.47 -2.49
C LEU A 243 10.46 -16.53 -0.98
N ASN A 244 9.73 -15.54 -0.48
CA ASN A 244 9.44 -15.43 0.95
C ASN A 244 8.42 -16.50 1.34
N HIS A 245 7.36 -16.71 0.55
CA HIS A 245 6.42 -17.81 0.73
C HIS A 245 7.13 -19.17 0.68
N PHE A 246 7.94 -19.41 -0.34
CA PHE A 246 8.66 -20.68 -0.49
C PHE A 246 9.60 -20.96 0.70
N SER A 247 10.25 -19.91 1.25
CA SER A 247 10.99 -20.03 2.50
C SER A 247 10.09 -20.30 3.71
N LYS A 248 8.92 -19.65 3.81
CA LYS A 248 7.92 -19.91 4.87
C LYS A 248 7.42 -21.35 4.80
N ARG A 249 7.32 -21.96 3.60
CA ARG A 249 7.00 -23.39 3.45
C ARG A 249 8.04 -24.30 4.08
N MET A 250 9.32 -23.96 4.02
CA MET A 250 10.36 -24.69 4.78
C MET A 250 10.13 -24.58 6.30
N LYS A 251 9.86 -23.38 6.84
CA LYS A 251 9.49 -23.23 8.27
C LYS A 251 8.26 -24.09 8.61
N ARG A 252 7.16 -23.97 7.86
CA ARG A 252 5.91 -24.73 8.09
C ARG A 252 6.12 -26.26 8.00
N GLN A 253 6.85 -26.77 7.01
CA GLN A 253 7.11 -28.21 6.90
C GLN A 253 8.01 -28.73 8.04
N LEU A 254 9.03 -27.96 8.46
CA LEU A 254 9.85 -28.30 9.62
C LEU A 254 9.05 -28.26 10.93
N GLU A 255 8.12 -27.31 11.10
CA GLU A 255 7.19 -27.27 12.23
C GLU A 255 6.18 -28.42 12.22
N THR A 256 5.70 -28.85 11.04
CA THR A 256 4.87 -30.05 10.91
C THR A 256 5.65 -31.28 11.35
N LYS A 257 6.92 -31.40 10.96
CA LYS A 257 7.80 -32.48 11.42
C LYS A 257 8.12 -32.41 12.91
N LYS A 258 8.34 -31.21 13.46
CA LYS A 258 8.46 -30.97 14.91
C LYS A 258 7.20 -31.39 15.67
N ARG A 259 6.01 -31.12 15.13
CA ARG A 259 4.73 -31.51 15.73
C ARG A 259 4.49 -33.02 15.63
N GLN A 260 4.76 -33.64 14.48
CA GLN A 260 4.65 -35.09 14.25
C GLN A 260 5.50 -35.87 15.27
N TYR A 261 6.81 -35.64 15.27
CA TYR A 261 7.76 -36.34 16.16
C TYR A 261 7.93 -35.65 17.53
N GLY A 262 6.97 -34.80 17.93
CA GLY A 262 7.06 -34.00 19.15
C GLY A 262 6.79 -34.79 20.42
N LYS A 263 6.00 -35.86 20.32
CA LYS A 263 5.67 -36.80 21.42
C LYS A 263 6.39 -38.14 21.32
N GLU A 264 7.04 -38.41 20.20
CA GLU A 264 7.75 -39.66 19.91
C GLU A 264 9.23 -39.53 20.28
N GLN A 265 9.83 -40.61 20.79
CA GLN A 265 11.28 -40.72 20.89
C GLN A 265 11.84 -41.13 19.54
N LEU A 266 12.85 -40.40 19.05
CA LEU A 266 13.65 -40.81 17.91
C LEU A 266 14.62 -41.93 18.32
N SER A 267 15.37 -42.49 17.36
CA SER A 267 16.28 -43.62 17.59
C SER A 267 17.45 -43.37 18.55
N ASP A 268 17.63 -42.14 19.06
CA ASP A 268 18.53 -41.79 20.16
C ASP A 268 17.82 -41.58 21.52
N GLY A 269 16.59 -42.09 21.66
CA GLY A 269 15.79 -42.05 22.89
C GLY A 269 15.25 -40.66 23.26
N LYS A 270 15.38 -39.67 22.37
CA LYS A 270 15.04 -38.25 22.61
C LYS A 270 14.04 -37.76 21.57
N THR A 271 13.16 -36.85 21.96
CA THR A 271 12.18 -36.22 21.04
C THR A 271 12.89 -35.39 19.95
N ILE A 272 12.17 -34.94 18.92
CA ILE A 272 12.77 -34.14 17.84
C ILE A 272 13.21 -32.73 18.26
N ASP A 273 12.68 -32.22 19.37
CA ASP A 273 12.87 -30.85 19.86
C ASP A 273 13.92 -30.74 20.98
N GLY A 274 14.27 -29.51 21.36
CA GLY A 274 15.14 -29.21 22.51
C GLY A 274 16.49 -28.57 22.15
N LYS A 275 17.35 -28.39 23.17
CA LYS A 275 18.68 -27.79 23.02
C LYS A 275 19.51 -28.61 22.01
N ASN A 276 20.10 -27.92 21.03
CA ASN A 276 20.85 -28.48 19.91
C ASN A 276 20.09 -29.50 19.02
N ARG A 277 18.75 -29.46 19.02
CA ARG A 277 17.87 -30.28 18.15
C ARG A 277 17.01 -29.36 17.26
N LEU A 278 15.81 -29.79 16.83
CA LEU A 278 14.92 -29.00 15.95
C LEU A 278 14.16 -27.89 16.71
N SER A 279 14.88 -27.10 17.52
CA SER A 279 14.32 -25.93 18.19
C SER A 279 13.80 -24.90 17.19
N GLU A 280 12.86 -24.04 17.60
CA GLU A 280 12.34 -23.00 16.71
C GLU A 280 13.45 -22.08 16.18
N GLN A 281 14.42 -21.72 17.02
CA GLN A 281 15.57 -20.93 16.59
C GLN A 281 16.38 -21.63 15.49
N ASN A 282 16.48 -22.96 15.50
CA ASN A 282 17.12 -23.72 14.42
C ASN A 282 16.23 -23.82 13.17
N ILE A 283 14.91 -23.96 13.29
CA ILE A 283 13.96 -23.88 12.16
C ILE A 283 14.08 -22.51 11.46
N ILE A 284 14.11 -21.42 12.22
CA ILE A 284 14.29 -20.04 11.71
C ILE A 284 15.65 -19.90 11.01
N ARG A 285 16.74 -20.41 11.61
CA ARG A 285 18.08 -20.40 10.97
C ARG A 285 18.08 -21.16 9.63
N LEU A 286 17.42 -22.32 9.54
CA LEU A 286 17.31 -23.10 8.30
C LEU A 286 16.50 -22.33 7.23
N GLN A 287 15.34 -21.77 7.59
CA GLN A 287 14.56 -20.90 6.68
C GLN A 287 15.41 -19.71 6.16
N MET A 288 16.11 -19.01 7.06
CA MET A 288 16.92 -17.85 6.71
C MET A 288 18.10 -18.22 5.82
N ALA A 289 18.75 -19.36 6.07
CA ALA A 289 19.81 -19.90 5.22
C ALA A 289 19.27 -20.22 3.81
N PHE A 290 18.14 -20.93 3.72
CA PHE A 290 17.51 -21.31 2.44
C PHE A 290 17.12 -20.08 1.61
N ALA A 291 16.45 -19.10 2.21
CA ALA A 291 16.11 -17.84 1.55
C ALA A 291 17.36 -17.02 1.15
N SER A 292 18.45 -17.10 1.92
CA SER A 292 19.75 -16.48 1.59
C SER A 292 20.41 -17.17 0.38
N THR A 293 20.42 -18.50 0.35
CA THR A 293 20.94 -19.31 -0.74
C THR A 293 20.23 -19.02 -2.07
N ILE A 294 18.89 -18.98 -2.09
CA ILE A 294 18.12 -18.66 -3.31
C ILE A 294 18.48 -17.26 -3.84
N ARG A 295 18.63 -16.26 -2.97
CA ARG A 295 19.07 -14.90 -3.37
C ARG A 295 20.49 -14.85 -3.93
N LYS A 296 21.40 -15.68 -3.40
CA LYS A 296 22.81 -15.74 -3.83
C LYS A 296 23.01 -16.54 -5.11
N CYS A 297 22.20 -17.56 -5.38
CA CYS A 297 22.35 -18.47 -6.52
C CYS A 297 21.30 -18.19 -7.60
N LYS A 298 20.83 -16.94 -7.69
CA LYS A 298 19.77 -16.56 -8.62
C LYS A 298 20.22 -16.72 -10.08
N HIS A 299 19.30 -17.21 -10.92
CA HIS A 299 19.48 -17.57 -12.33
C HIS A 299 20.43 -18.75 -12.61
N ASP A 300 20.93 -19.45 -11.57
CA ASP A 300 21.75 -20.67 -11.69
C ASP A 300 21.09 -21.82 -10.90
N LEU A 301 20.41 -22.72 -11.61
CA LEU A 301 19.67 -23.82 -10.99
C LEU A 301 20.58 -24.91 -10.42
N ASP A 302 21.76 -25.13 -11.00
CA ASP A 302 22.70 -26.17 -10.57
C ASP A 302 23.46 -25.74 -9.30
N LEU A 303 23.92 -24.49 -9.24
CA LEU A 303 24.48 -23.91 -8.03
C LEU A 303 23.42 -23.79 -6.94
N LEU A 304 22.18 -23.44 -7.28
CA LEU A 304 21.06 -23.39 -6.33
C LEU A 304 20.72 -24.78 -5.78
N PHE A 305 20.70 -25.83 -6.61
CA PHE A 305 20.51 -27.21 -6.16
C PHE A 305 21.60 -27.62 -5.17
N LYS A 306 22.87 -27.46 -5.56
CA LYS A 306 24.04 -27.79 -4.73
C LYS A 306 24.02 -27.03 -3.39
N ARG A 307 23.93 -25.70 -3.43
CA ARG A 307 23.96 -24.88 -2.20
C ARG A 307 22.70 -25.00 -1.34
N SER A 308 21.56 -25.43 -1.88
CA SER A 308 20.39 -25.80 -1.08
C SER A 308 20.67 -27.05 -0.25
N TRP A 309 21.18 -28.10 -0.89
CA TRP A 309 21.58 -29.34 -0.20
C TRP A 309 22.76 -29.15 0.76
N ALA A 310 23.68 -28.23 0.46
CA ALA A 310 24.78 -27.88 1.37
C ALA A 310 24.30 -27.38 2.75
N ILE A 311 23.08 -26.82 2.87
CA ILE A 311 22.48 -26.44 4.16
C ILE A 311 22.20 -27.67 5.02
N PHE A 312 21.70 -28.76 4.43
CA PHE A 312 21.48 -30.02 5.12
C PHE A 312 22.81 -30.69 5.49
N TRP A 313 23.75 -30.78 4.53
CA TRP A 313 25.04 -31.42 4.78
C TRP A 313 25.88 -30.67 5.82
N HIS A 314 25.85 -29.34 5.87
CA HIS A 314 26.43 -28.55 6.97
C HIS A 314 25.85 -28.86 8.37
N LYS A 315 24.66 -29.46 8.47
CA LYS A 315 24.09 -29.93 9.72
C LYS A 315 24.38 -31.40 10.01
N TYR A 316 24.71 -32.17 8.97
CA TYR A 316 25.08 -33.59 9.04
C TYR A 316 26.57 -33.83 9.34
N SER A 317 27.46 -32.94 8.87
CA SER A 317 28.90 -33.03 9.08
C SER A 317 29.27 -33.21 10.55
N THR A 318 30.16 -34.16 10.83
CA THR A 318 30.91 -34.24 12.10
C THR A 318 32.40 -34.07 11.82
N ASN A 319 33.23 -34.03 12.87
CA ASN A 319 34.68 -33.97 12.72
C ASN A 319 35.24 -35.24 12.05
N ASP A 320 34.59 -36.40 12.29
CA ASP A 320 34.95 -37.71 11.72
C ASP A 320 34.33 -37.95 10.33
N ASP A 321 33.22 -37.27 10.02
CA ASP A 321 32.45 -37.42 8.77
C ASP A 321 32.08 -36.05 8.17
N PRO A 322 33.06 -35.24 7.69
CA PRO A 322 32.82 -33.91 7.15
C PRO A 322 32.23 -33.96 5.72
N ARG A 323 31.05 -33.36 5.52
CA ARG A 323 30.28 -33.39 4.25
C ARG A 323 30.16 -32.00 3.62
N HIS A 324 31.15 -31.63 2.81
CA HIS A 324 31.27 -30.29 2.23
C HIS A 324 31.34 -30.24 0.70
N ASP A 325 31.00 -31.33 0.00
CA ASP A 325 31.14 -31.50 -1.46
C ASP A 325 30.37 -30.47 -2.31
N TYR A 326 29.30 -29.88 -1.76
CA TYR A 326 28.46 -28.87 -2.41
C TYR A 326 28.75 -27.42 -1.94
N CYS A 327 29.84 -27.23 -1.20
CA CYS A 327 30.19 -25.96 -0.59
C CYS A 327 31.14 -25.15 -1.47
N SER A 328 31.40 -23.89 -1.07
CA SER A 328 32.51 -23.11 -1.63
C SER A 328 33.21 -22.33 -0.53
N ILE A 329 34.51 -22.09 -0.72
CA ILE A 329 35.39 -21.55 0.32
C ILE A 329 34.98 -20.17 0.81
N ASP A 330 34.23 -19.40 0.03
CA ASP A 330 33.75 -18.05 0.39
C ASP A 330 32.93 -18.03 1.70
N TRP A 331 32.19 -19.13 1.97
CA TRP A 331 31.15 -19.18 2.99
C TRP A 331 31.19 -20.41 3.91
N CYS A 332 31.96 -21.44 3.57
CA CYS A 332 32.10 -22.65 4.40
C CYS A 332 33.31 -22.53 5.34
N GLY A 333 33.08 -22.62 6.65
CA GLY A 333 34.14 -22.53 7.66
C GLY A 333 35.19 -23.63 7.54
N TYR A 334 34.74 -24.88 7.41
CA TYR A 334 35.60 -26.06 7.20
C TYR A 334 36.55 -25.88 6.00
N LEU A 335 36.03 -25.45 4.83
CA LEU A 335 36.86 -25.25 3.64
C LEU A 335 37.83 -24.06 3.75
N LYS A 336 37.53 -23.06 4.59
CA LYS A 336 38.51 -22.00 4.90
C LYS A 336 39.62 -22.54 5.79
N ALA A 337 39.26 -23.20 6.88
CA ALA A 337 40.22 -23.78 7.82
C ALA A 337 41.16 -24.78 7.12
N ALA A 338 40.62 -25.63 6.25
CA ALA A 338 41.40 -26.57 5.42
C ALA A 338 42.37 -25.89 4.43
N ARG A 339 42.07 -24.67 3.95
CA ARG A 339 43.03 -23.85 3.17
C ARG A 339 44.06 -23.19 4.07
N ASP A 340 43.61 -22.68 5.21
CA ASP A 340 44.40 -21.82 6.12
C ASP A 340 45.25 -22.62 7.12
N GLY A 341 45.16 -23.95 7.09
CA GLY A 341 45.91 -24.85 7.96
C GLY A 341 45.40 -24.89 9.40
N THR A 342 44.20 -24.37 9.67
CA THR A 342 43.61 -24.29 11.00
C THR A 342 42.63 -25.43 11.26
N SER A 343 42.34 -25.69 12.54
CA SER A 343 41.29 -26.63 12.96
C SER A 343 39.90 -26.05 12.74
N TYR A 344 38.91 -26.94 12.55
CA TYR A 344 37.50 -26.57 12.48
C TYR A 344 36.66 -27.60 13.24
N ASP A 345 35.83 -27.13 14.17
CA ASP A 345 34.90 -27.97 14.91
C ASP A 345 33.46 -27.85 14.36
N HIS A 346 32.85 -28.99 14.09
CA HIS A 346 31.46 -29.10 13.65
C HIS A 346 30.46 -29.16 14.82
N THR A 347 30.89 -29.49 16.05
CA THR A 347 29.94 -29.68 17.18
C THR A 347 29.01 -28.49 17.48
N PRO A 348 29.41 -27.21 17.35
CA PRO A 348 28.52 -26.08 17.64
C PRO A 348 27.40 -25.90 16.61
N HIS A 349 27.46 -26.63 15.49
CA HIS A 349 26.62 -26.43 14.32
C HIS A 349 25.90 -27.68 13.82
N ALA A 350 26.36 -28.89 14.14
CA ALA A 350 25.69 -30.13 13.77
C ALA A 350 24.27 -30.27 14.39
N LEU A 351 23.49 -31.21 13.86
CA LEU A 351 22.26 -31.73 14.49
C LEU A 351 22.37 -33.26 14.62
N PRO A 352 21.72 -33.89 15.61
CA PRO A 352 21.74 -35.35 15.74
C PRO A 352 21.16 -36.04 14.50
N ARG A 353 21.79 -37.14 14.04
CA ARG A 353 21.36 -37.91 12.85
C ARG A 353 19.85 -38.24 12.85
N PRO A 354 19.23 -38.72 13.95
CA PRO A 354 17.79 -39.02 13.93
C PRO A 354 16.91 -37.79 13.66
N VAL A 355 17.34 -36.58 14.09
CA VAL A 355 16.64 -35.32 13.80
C VAL A 355 16.78 -34.96 12.33
N LEU A 356 17.96 -35.20 11.73
CA LEU A 356 18.22 -34.97 10.32
C LEU A 356 17.43 -35.93 9.42
N ASP A 357 17.41 -37.22 9.76
CA ASP A 357 16.65 -38.24 9.05
C ASP A 357 15.15 -37.91 9.05
N ALA A 358 14.62 -37.46 10.20
CA ALA A 358 13.24 -37.02 10.35
C ALA A 358 12.88 -35.78 9.49
N ILE A 359 13.81 -34.85 9.27
CA ILE A 359 13.57 -33.65 8.44
C ILE A 359 14.04 -33.78 6.98
N LYS A 360 14.82 -34.82 6.62
CA LYS A 360 15.33 -35.00 5.25
C LYS A 360 14.22 -34.94 4.18
N PRO A 361 13.01 -35.50 4.37
CA PRO A 361 11.91 -35.38 3.39
C PRO A 361 11.50 -33.93 3.06
N VAL A 362 11.72 -32.96 3.96
CA VAL A 362 11.51 -31.52 3.71
C VAL A 362 12.54 -30.99 2.71
N PHE A 363 13.79 -31.46 2.81
CA PHE A 363 14.84 -31.12 1.86
C PHE A 363 14.62 -31.84 0.51
N ASP A 364 14.21 -33.11 0.51
CA ASP A 364 13.87 -33.82 -0.74
C ASP A 364 12.73 -33.11 -1.51
N ASN A 365 11.69 -32.63 -0.81
CA ASN A 365 10.55 -31.92 -1.40
C ASN A 365 10.90 -30.51 -1.93
N LEU A 366 11.64 -29.71 -1.13
CA LEU A 366 11.88 -28.30 -1.42
C LEU A 366 13.19 -28.04 -2.17
N CYS A 367 14.17 -28.95 -2.09
CA CYS A 367 15.44 -28.86 -2.82
C CYS A 367 15.46 -29.70 -4.10
N SER A 368 14.31 -30.23 -4.54
CA SER A 368 14.13 -30.83 -5.87
C SER A 368 14.40 -29.78 -6.97
N ARG A 369 14.85 -30.22 -8.16
CA ARG A 369 15.15 -29.29 -9.27
C ARG A 369 13.89 -28.58 -9.76
N GLU A 370 12.75 -29.26 -9.72
CA GLU A 370 11.43 -28.80 -10.13
C GLU A 370 10.90 -27.75 -9.17
N SER A 371 11.14 -27.93 -7.86
CA SER A 371 10.84 -26.94 -6.82
C SER A 371 11.76 -25.72 -6.90
N LEU A 372 13.07 -25.92 -7.02
CA LEU A 372 14.03 -24.81 -7.11
C LEU A 372 13.89 -24.02 -8.42
N ALA A 373 13.50 -24.65 -9.53
CA ALA A 373 13.25 -23.96 -10.81
C ALA A 373 12.12 -22.91 -10.72
N ARG A 374 11.15 -23.06 -9.81
CA ARG A 374 10.09 -22.05 -9.59
C ARG A 374 10.57 -20.82 -8.82
N VAL A 375 11.68 -20.92 -8.09
CA VAL A 375 12.23 -19.82 -7.26
C VAL A 375 13.61 -19.33 -7.67
N VAL A 376 14.25 -19.94 -8.68
CA VAL A 376 15.61 -19.61 -9.13
C VAL A 376 15.81 -18.15 -9.53
N ASN A 377 14.75 -17.40 -9.84
CA ASN A 377 14.84 -15.96 -10.13
C ASN A 377 14.82 -15.06 -8.88
N ALA A 378 14.68 -15.63 -7.68
CA ALA A 378 14.61 -14.94 -6.39
C ALA A 378 13.56 -13.82 -6.33
N SER A 379 12.46 -13.99 -7.06
CA SER A 379 11.37 -13.01 -7.22
C SER A 379 10.50 -12.92 -5.96
N SER A 380 9.81 -11.79 -5.79
CA SER A 380 8.81 -11.62 -4.74
C SER A 380 7.59 -10.81 -5.18
N GLN A 381 6.48 -10.93 -4.45
CA GLN A 381 5.22 -10.23 -4.65
C GLN A 381 5.18 -8.81 -4.07
N ASN A 382 6.27 -8.28 -3.50
CA ASN A 382 6.31 -6.89 -3.04
C ASN A 382 5.90 -5.83 -4.11
N PRO A 383 6.10 -6.04 -5.43
CA PRO A 383 5.51 -5.17 -6.45
C PRO A 383 3.96 -5.23 -6.45
N ASN A 384 3.39 -6.42 -6.28
CA ASN A 384 1.94 -6.64 -6.21
C ASN A 384 1.36 -6.02 -4.93
N GLU A 385 2.05 -6.15 -3.79
CA GLU A 385 1.69 -5.46 -2.53
C GLU A 385 1.67 -3.94 -2.72
N GLY A 386 2.69 -3.36 -3.37
CA GLY A 386 2.75 -1.93 -3.67
C GLY A 386 1.64 -1.44 -4.61
N PHE A 387 1.25 -2.25 -5.59
CA PHE A 387 0.08 -1.98 -6.43
C PHE A 387 -1.23 -2.07 -5.64
N HIS A 388 -1.41 -3.12 -4.84
CA HIS A 388 -2.58 -3.30 -3.99
C HIS A 388 -2.77 -2.14 -3.01
N SER A 389 -1.69 -1.60 -2.42
CA SER A 389 -1.76 -0.41 -1.56
C SER A 389 -2.34 0.82 -2.27
N LEU A 390 -2.11 0.99 -3.58
CA LEU A 390 -2.75 2.07 -4.36
C LEU A 390 -4.25 1.78 -4.60
N VAL A 391 -4.61 0.53 -4.89
CA VAL A 391 -6.03 0.12 -5.03
C VAL A 391 -6.78 0.34 -3.72
N TRP A 392 -6.22 -0.06 -2.58
CA TRP A 392 -6.86 0.10 -1.27
C TRP A 392 -6.81 1.54 -0.72
N LEU A 393 -5.91 2.40 -1.22
CA LEU A 393 -5.97 3.84 -0.97
C LEU A 393 -7.21 4.47 -1.63
N MET A 394 -7.48 4.12 -2.89
CA MET A 394 -8.58 4.70 -3.69
C MET A 394 -9.93 3.99 -3.51
N SER A 395 -9.92 2.72 -3.08
CA SER A 395 -11.12 1.98 -2.67
C SER A 395 -10.85 1.15 -1.40
N PRO A 396 -10.87 1.77 -0.20
CA PRO A 396 -10.55 1.10 1.06
C PRO A 396 -11.46 -0.10 1.36
N LYS A 397 -10.86 -1.24 1.77
CA LYS A 397 -11.56 -2.51 2.01
C LYS A 397 -12.73 -2.43 3.00
N HIS A 398 -12.66 -1.53 3.98
CA HIS A 398 -13.71 -1.32 5.00
C HIS A 398 -14.86 -0.42 4.51
N LYS A 399 -14.87 -0.01 3.24
CA LYS A 399 -15.95 0.79 2.63
C LYS A 399 -16.57 0.01 1.49
N THR A 400 -17.89 0.02 1.41
CA THR A 400 -18.61 -0.48 0.24
C THR A 400 -18.24 0.34 -1.00
N SER A 401 -18.00 -0.34 -2.12
CA SER A 401 -17.69 0.23 -3.43
C SER A 401 -18.54 -0.46 -4.49
N SER A 402 -19.14 0.31 -5.39
CA SER A 402 -19.73 -0.24 -6.60
C SER A 402 -18.63 -0.76 -7.54
N GLY A 403 -18.99 -1.66 -8.46
CA GLY A 403 -18.04 -2.18 -9.47
C GLY A 403 -17.31 -1.05 -10.20
N THR A 404 -18.04 -0.05 -10.71
CA THR A 404 -17.49 1.14 -11.39
C THR A 404 -16.39 1.84 -10.57
N ILE A 405 -16.62 2.04 -9.27
CA ILE A 405 -15.66 2.72 -8.38
C ILE A 405 -14.40 1.86 -8.19
N PHE A 406 -14.57 0.54 -8.04
CA PHE A 406 -13.44 -0.38 -7.93
C PHE A 406 -12.64 -0.48 -9.24
N GLU A 407 -13.31 -0.49 -10.41
CA GLU A 407 -12.62 -0.42 -11.72
C GLU A 407 -11.83 0.88 -11.89
N ILE A 408 -12.39 2.04 -11.47
CA ILE A 408 -11.68 3.32 -11.46
C ILE A 408 -10.42 3.25 -10.56
N ALA A 409 -10.56 2.73 -9.34
CA ALA A 409 -9.44 2.58 -8.41
C ALA A 409 -8.34 1.66 -8.98
N CYS A 410 -8.70 0.53 -9.60
CA CYS A 410 -7.76 -0.35 -10.29
C CYS A 410 -7.06 0.36 -11.47
N HIS A 411 -7.80 1.03 -12.35
CA HIS A 411 -7.23 1.68 -13.53
C HIS A 411 -6.37 2.91 -13.18
N LEU A 412 -6.69 3.68 -12.14
CA LEU A 412 -5.81 4.72 -11.60
C LEU A 412 -4.56 4.12 -10.97
N ALA A 413 -4.69 3.04 -10.17
CA ALA A 413 -3.56 2.38 -9.54
C ALA A 413 -2.55 1.84 -10.56
N ILE A 414 -3.02 1.37 -11.72
CA ILE A 414 -2.17 0.90 -12.83
C ILE A 414 -1.31 2.04 -13.38
N ILE A 415 -1.92 3.18 -13.70
CA ILE A 415 -1.22 4.35 -14.27
C ILE A 415 -0.19 4.87 -13.27
N ILE A 416 -0.61 5.08 -12.02
CA ILE A 416 0.25 5.56 -10.93
C ILE A 416 1.39 4.57 -10.67
N PHE A 417 1.11 3.26 -10.64
CA PHE A 417 2.12 2.25 -10.38
C PHE A 417 3.15 2.22 -11.52
N ASN A 418 2.73 2.04 -12.78
CA ASN A 418 3.65 1.83 -13.90
C ASN A 418 4.42 3.09 -14.32
N ASP A 419 3.72 4.21 -14.50
CA ASP A 419 4.25 5.41 -15.15
C ASP A 419 4.44 6.59 -14.18
N GLY A 420 3.68 6.64 -13.09
CA GLY A 420 3.78 7.66 -12.04
C GLY A 420 2.55 8.55 -11.90
N TYR A 421 2.57 9.38 -10.86
CA TYR A 421 1.61 10.45 -10.67
C TYR A 421 1.71 11.50 -11.80
N PHE A 422 2.91 11.82 -12.30
CA PHE A 422 3.08 12.85 -13.33
C PHE A 422 2.32 12.55 -14.64
N THR A 423 2.16 11.27 -14.99
CA THR A 423 1.37 10.85 -16.15
C THR A 423 -0.15 10.92 -15.95
N LEU A 424 -0.65 11.14 -14.72
CA LEU A 424 -2.05 11.55 -14.52
C LEU A 424 -2.32 12.93 -15.11
N GLY A 425 -1.31 13.79 -15.27
CA GLY A 425 -1.50 15.07 -15.95
C GLY A 425 -1.97 14.89 -17.41
N ASP A 426 -1.57 13.82 -18.10
CA ASP A 426 -2.04 13.55 -19.47
C ASP A 426 -3.51 13.08 -19.49
N LEU A 427 -3.97 12.43 -18.42
CA LEU A 427 -5.38 12.13 -18.18
C LEU A 427 -6.17 13.43 -17.90
N PHE A 428 -5.65 14.35 -17.09
CA PHE A 428 -6.24 15.69 -16.93
C PHE A 428 -6.24 16.45 -18.26
N ASN A 429 -5.18 16.39 -19.06
CA ASN A 429 -5.13 17.04 -20.37
C ASN A 429 -6.20 16.49 -21.33
N ASN A 430 -6.43 15.18 -21.33
CA ASN A 430 -7.48 14.56 -22.14
C ASN A 430 -8.90 14.83 -21.63
N ILE A 431 -9.12 14.84 -20.31
CA ILE A 431 -10.45 14.97 -19.71
C ILE A 431 -10.88 16.43 -19.54
N CYS A 432 -9.96 17.33 -19.22
CA CYS A 432 -10.21 18.75 -18.95
C CYS A 432 -9.77 19.69 -20.08
N GLY A 433 -8.96 19.21 -21.04
CA GLY A 433 -8.34 20.02 -22.09
C GLY A 433 -7.01 20.67 -21.68
N TYR A 434 -6.62 20.64 -20.40
CA TYR A 434 -5.34 21.13 -19.90
C TYR A 434 -4.90 20.46 -18.59
N ARG A 435 -3.59 20.34 -18.37
CA ARG A 435 -2.98 19.73 -17.17
C ARG A 435 -3.32 20.51 -15.89
N GLY A 436 -2.97 21.80 -15.86
CA GLY A 436 -3.24 22.74 -14.76
C GLY A 436 -2.06 22.89 -13.80
N HIS A 437 -1.64 24.12 -13.51
CA HIS A 437 -0.43 24.45 -12.76
C HIS A 437 -0.29 23.69 -11.42
N TYR A 438 -1.27 23.84 -10.53
CA TYR A 438 -1.25 23.16 -9.22
C TYR A 438 -1.36 21.63 -9.33
N THR A 439 -1.95 21.12 -10.41
CA THR A 439 -2.00 19.68 -10.68
C THR A 439 -0.60 19.16 -11.00
N ASP A 440 0.17 19.83 -11.87
CA ASP A 440 1.54 19.42 -12.18
C ASP A 440 2.47 19.52 -10.97
N GLN A 441 2.41 20.60 -10.18
CA GLN A 441 3.17 20.71 -8.93
C GLN A 441 2.90 19.53 -7.98
N ALA A 442 1.61 19.18 -7.76
CA ALA A 442 1.23 18.08 -6.87
C ALA A 442 1.72 16.72 -7.38
N MET A 443 1.56 16.43 -8.67
CA MET A 443 1.98 15.14 -9.24
C MET A 443 3.51 14.97 -9.25
N ILE A 444 4.26 16.05 -9.52
CA ILE A 444 5.73 16.07 -9.39
C ILE A 444 6.15 15.83 -7.94
N HIS A 445 5.45 16.43 -6.97
CA HIS A 445 5.73 16.22 -5.55
C HIS A 445 5.50 14.76 -5.12
N PHE A 446 4.41 14.12 -5.55
CA PHE A 446 4.13 12.72 -5.19
C PHE A 446 5.16 11.73 -5.76
N ASP A 447 5.55 11.86 -7.03
CA ASP A 447 6.59 10.98 -7.59
C ASP A 447 7.98 11.24 -7.01
N ASN A 448 8.34 12.49 -6.69
CA ASN A 448 9.59 12.78 -5.98
C ASN A 448 9.60 12.18 -4.56
N THR A 449 8.49 12.28 -3.82
CA THR A 449 8.33 11.66 -2.50
C THR A 449 8.45 10.14 -2.57
N ARG A 450 7.80 9.51 -3.55
CA ARG A 450 7.92 8.07 -3.86
C ARG A 450 9.38 7.64 -4.10
N LEU A 451 10.10 8.35 -4.97
CA LEU A 451 11.49 8.07 -5.28
C LEU A 451 12.44 8.29 -4.09
N HIS A 452 12.15 9.28 -3.25
CA HIS A 452 12.93 9.57 -2.05
C HIS A 452 12.75 8.50 -0.97
N THR A 453 11.53 8.00 -0.75
CA THR A 453 11.23 6.90 0.19
C THR A 453 11.91 5.61 -0.23
N GLU A 454 11.90 5.25 -1.52
CA GLU A 454 12.64 4.10 -2.04
C GLU A 454 14.15 4.25 -1.82
N SER A 455 14.71 5.44 -2.06
CA SER A 455 16.13 5.74 -1.82
C SER A 455 16.50 5.60 -0.34
N LYS A 456 15.66 6.11 0.58
CA LYS A 456 15.81 5.94 2.03
C LYS A 456 15.86 4.47 2.43
N GLU A 457 14.92 3.64 1.96
CA GLU A 457 14.86 2.22 2.33
C GLU A 457 15.99 1.39 1.69
N ASN A 458 16.39 1.68 0.45
CA ASN A 458 17.57 1.06 -0.16
C ASN A 458 18.86 1.39 0.63
N ASN A 459 18.99 2.62 1.14
CA ASN A 459 20.10 3.00 2.01
C ASN A 459 20.02 2.36 3.40
N ARG A 460 18.81 2.16 3.95
CA ARG A 460 18.59 1.42 5.21
C ARG A 460 19.03 -0.03 5.09
N LYS A 461 18.70 -0.69 3.98
CA LYS A 461 19.15 -2.06 3.63
C LYS A 461 20.67 -2.14 3.54
N ARG A 462 21.30 -1.28 2.74
CA ARG A 462 22.78 -1.19 2.63
C ARG A 462 23.48 -0.98 3.97
N ARG A 463 22.95 -0.14 4.86
CA ARG A 463 23.50 0.06 6.22
C ARG A 463 23.37 -1.20 7.08
N LYS A 464 22.24 -1.93 7.01
CA LYS A 464 22.04 -3.21 7.70
C LYS A 464 22.94 -4.34 7.14
N GLU A 465 23.31 -4.27 5.87
CA GLU A 465 24.25 -5.18 5.24
C GLU A 465 25.68 -4.87 5.72
N ALA A 466 26.15 -3.64 5.53
CA ALA A 466 27.49 -3.21 5.97
C ALA A 466 27.73 -3.42 7.48
N GLY A 467 26.74 -3.13 8.33
CA GLY A 467 26.86 -3.36 9.78
C GLY A 467 27.05 -4.84 10.17
N ARG A 468 26.47 -5.77 9.40
CA ARG A 468 26.70 -7.22 9.61
C ARG A 468 28.08 -7.67 9.12
N ASP A 469 28.59 -7.04 8.06
CA ASP A 469 29.91 -7.37 7.53
C ASP A 469 31.02 -6.77 8.42
N VAL A 470 30.78 -5.63 9.08
CA VAL A 470 31.62 -5.16 10.19
C VAL A 470 31.56 -6.13 11.37
N GLN A 471 30.36 -6.55 11.82
CA GLN A 471 30.24 -7.49 12.95
C GLN A 471 30.98 -8.79 12.69
N LYS A 472 30.82 -9.41 11.50
CA LYS A 472 31.58 -10.63 11.13
C LYS A 472 33.09 -10.46 11.19
N ASN A 473 33.62 -9.27 10.89
CA ASN A 473 35.06 -9.05 10.97
C ASN A 473 35.52 -9.02 12.43
N VAL A 474 34.74 -8.37 13.32
CA VAL A 474 34.97 -8.43 14.77
C VAL A 474 34.83 -9.86 15.31
N ASP A 475 33.80 -10.59 14.90
CA ASP A 475 33.57 -11.99 15.27
C ASP A 475 34.75 -12.89 14.81
N ASN A 476 35.26 -12.68 13.60
CA ASN A 476 36.42 -13.40 13.06
C ASN A 476 37.71 -13.09 13.84
N ASP A 477 37.97 -11.82 14.17
CA ASP A 477 39.13 -11.40 14.96
C ASP A 477 39.09 -12.00 16.37
N GLN A 478 37.90 -12.05 16.99
CA GLN A 478 37.70 -12.65 18.33
C GLN A 478 37.75 -14.19 18.30
N THR A 479 37.34 -14.85 17.21
CA THR A 479 37.60 -16.30 17.07
C THR A 479 39.08 -16.64 16.84
N ASN A 480 39.89 -15.70 16.34
CA ASN A 480 41.34 -15.88 16.26
C ASN A 480 42.05 -15.63 17.61
N SER A 481 41.50 -14.83 18.52
CA SER A 481 42.08 -14.63 19.86
C SER A 481 41.78 -15.76 20.85
N ASN A 482 40.64 -16.44 20.70
CA ASN A 482 40.10 -17.33 21.74
C ASN A 482 40.50 -18.82 21.59
N ASN A 483 41.49 -19.13 20.76
CA ASN A 483 42.10 -20.47 20.67
C ASN A 483 43.16 -20.75 21.76
N ALA A 484 43.20 -19.94 22.82
CA ALA A 484 43.98 -20.17 24.03
C ALA A 484 43.14 -19.82 25.26
N SER A 485 43.22 -20.69 26.29
CA SER A 485 42.39 -20.68 27.51
C SER A 485 40.91 -21.00 27.29
N GLY A 486 40.53 -22.23 27.63
CA GLY A 486 39.15 -22.53 28.00
C GLY A 486 38.98 -22.35 29.51
N ASP A 487 37.86 -21.80 29.92
CA ASP A 487 37.18 -22.05 31.20
C ASP A 487 35.70 -21.66 31.00
N ASP A 488 34.78 -22.33 31.69
CA ASP A 488 33.35 -22.04 31.64
C ASP A 488 33.01 -20.76 32.41
N ASP A 489 32.08 -19.94 31.90
CA ASP A 489 31.13 -19.27 32.80
C ASP A 489 29.74 -19.09 32.15
N TYR A 490 28.70 -19.35 32.95
CA TYR A 490 27.30 -19.36 32.53
C TYR A 490 26.63 -18.06 32.96
N LYS A 491 26.69 -17.04 32.10
CA LYS A 491 25.86 -15.84 32.30
C LYS A 491 24.46 -16.01 31.74
N THR A 492 23.58 -16.48 32.63
CA THR A 492 22.14 -16.20 32.57
C THR A 492 21.92 -14.70 32.34
N ILE A 493 21.13 -14.37 31.32
CA ILE A 493 20.44 -13.07 31.23
C ILE A 493 18.97 -13.40 30.97
N ASP A 494 18.33 -13.93 32.00
CA ASP A 494 16.89 -13.83 32.17
C ASP A 494 16.65 -12.51 32.90
N SER A 495 16.15 -11.52 32.15
CA SER A 495 15.50 -10.34 32.68
C SER A 495 14.46 -9.94 31.65
N ASP A 496 13.21 -10.35 31.90
CA ASP A 496 12.10 -10.09 31.00
C ASP A 496 11.89 -8.58 30.82
N GLU A 497 11.62 -8.17 29.58
CA GLU A 497 10.73 -7.04 29.34
C GLU A 497 9.98 -7.28 28.02
N GLU A 498 8.77 -7.84 28.13
CA GLU A 498 7.80 -7.84 27.05
C GLU A 498 7.42 -6.37 26.75
N ALA A 499 7.54 -5.96 25.49
CA ALA A 499 7.20 -4.60 25.05
C ALA A 499 6.28 -4.63 23.82
N ASP A 500 5.20 -5.41 23.92
CA ASP A 500 4.08 -5.40 22.98
C ASP A 500 3.22 -4.14 23.19
N ASP A 501 3.48 -3.12 22.37
CA ASP A 501 2.59 -2.01 21.99
C ASP A 501 1.92 -1.15 23.09
N ASP A 502 2.19 0.16 23.03
CA ASP A 502 1.08 1.13 22.92
C ASP A 502 1.41 2.20 21.86
N TYR A 503 0.38 2.64 21.13
CA TYR A 503 0.45 3.56 19.99
C TYR A 503 -0.48 4.74 20.24
N ASN A 504 -0.19 5.51 21.30
CA ASN A 504 -1.11 6.50 21.83
C ASN A 504 -1.14 7.81 21.02
N GLU A 505 -2.02 7.87 20.00
CA GLU A 505 -2.34 9.09 19.26
C GLU A 505 -3.07 10.12 20.14
N THR A 506 -2.31 10.99 20.80
CA THR A 506 -2.88 12.12 21.55
C THR A 506 -3.21 13.29 20.62
N ASN A 507 -4.48 13.37 20.21
CA ASN A 507 -5.04 14.60 19.65
C ASN A 507 -4.98 15.73 20.69
N PRO A 508 -4.51 16.94 20.35
CA PRO A 508 -4.74 18.12 21.17
C PRO A 508 -6.19 18.59 21.01
N GLY A 509 -7.02 18.29 22.01
CA GLY A 509 -8.36 18.86 22.19
C GLY A 509 -8.52 19.31 23.64
N ASP A 510 -8.82 20.59 23.85
CA ASP A 510 -8.75 21.21 25.18
C ASP A 510 -9.79 20.65 26.16
N GLN A 511 -9.38 20.48 27.41
CA GLN A 511 -10.31 20.27 28.52
C GLN A 511 -10.99 21.60 28.90
N ALA A 512 -12.31 21.65 28.79
CA ALA A 512 -13.14 22.60 29.52
C ALA A 512 -13.94 21.82 30.56
N THR A 513 -13.68 22.08 31.83
CA THR A 513 -14.33 21.43 32.98
C THR A 513 -15.74 21.96 33.21
N PHE A 514 -16.70 21.09 33.51
CA PHE A 514 -17.69 21.37 34.55
C PHE A 514 -18.13 20.05 35.22
N GLU A 515 -18.62 20.15 36.46
CA GLU A 515 -18.90 19.02 37.34
C GLU A 515 -20.40 18.67 37.34
N ASP A 516 -20.72 17.38 37.36
CA ASP A 516 -22.08 16.90 37.62
C ASP A 516 -22.43 17.06 39.12
N ASN A 517 -23.67 17.44 39.40
CA ASN A 517 -24.31 17.21 40.69
C ASN A 517 -25.78 16.86 40.45
N ASP A 518 -26.20 15.71 40.99
CA ASP A 518 -27.53 15.13 40.81
C ASP A 518 -28.48 15.55 41.94
N THR A 519 -29.75 15.83 41.63
CA THR A 519 -30.86 15.80 42.60
C THR A 519 -32.24 15.87 41.93
N THR A 520 -32.86 14.70 41.73
CA THR A 520 -34.30 14.41 41.95
C THR A 520 -35.36 15.52 41.86
N THR A 521 -36.40 15.34 41.02
CA THR A 521 -37.79 15.05 41.49
C THR A 521 -38.75 14.68 40.33
N GLU A 522 -39.96 14.21 40.68
CA GLU A 522 -40.92 13.51 39.82
C GLU A 522 -41.97 14.42 39.14
N GLY A 523 -42.69 13.89 38.12
CA GLY A 523 -44.07 14.34 37.87
C GLY A 523 -44.69 14.14 36.47
N LYS A 524 -45.42 13.03 36.28
CA LYS A 524 -46.78 12.92 35.66
C LYS A 524 -47.04 13.42 34.21
N GLU A 525 -48.08 13.00 33.47
CA GLU A 525 -48.90 11.77 33.31
C GLU A 525 -49.77 11.94 32.03
N CYS A 526 -50.57 10.93 31.65
CA CYS A 526 -51.54 10.91 30.51
C CYS A 526 -50.93 10.82 29.08
N SER A 527 -51.44 10.05 28.11
CA SER A 527 -52.78 9.44 27.82
C SER A 527 -53.85 10.44 27.32
N THR A 528 -54.70 10.17 26.32
CA THR A 528 -54.86 9.03 25.40
C THR A 528 -55.61 9.51 24.13
N ASP A 529 -55.72 8.61 23.15
CA ASP A 529 -56.56 8.58 21.93
C ASP A 529 -57.86 9.43 21.90
N ASP A 530 -58.27 9.90 20.71
CA ASP A 530 -59.44 9.28 20.02
C ASP A 530 -59.61 9.70 18.53
N HIS A 531 -60.59 9.05 17.86
CA HIS A 531 -61.06 9.18 16.47
C HIS A 531 -61.89 10.48 16.19
N ASP A 532 -62.41 10.83 14.98
CA ASP A 532 -62.86 9.98 13.87
C ASP A 532 -62.97 10.65 12.45
N SER A 533 -63.02 9.75 11.45
CA SER A 533 -63.52 9.78 10.06
C SER A 533 -64.33 10.99 9.53
N THR A 534 -64.14 11.42 8.27
CA THR A 534 -64.93 11.04 7.05
C THR A 534 -64.52 11.95 5.85
N SER A 535 -64.91 11.83 4.56
CA SER A 535 -65.39 10.79 3.59
C SER A 535 -65.69 11.51 2.23
N SER A 536 -65.75 10.96 1.00
CA SER A 536 -65.24 9.76 0.30
C SER A 536 -65.73 9.81 -1.17
N SER A 537 -64.93 9.53 -2.21
CA SER A 537 -65.43 9.29 -3.60
C SER A 537 -64.44 8.61 -4.56
N ASP A 538 -64.95 7.70 -5.39
CA ASP A 538 -64.22 6.77 -6.27
C ASP A 538 -64.05 7.27 -7.73
N ASN A 539 -63.19 6.57 -8.50
CA ASN A 539 -63.63 5.96 -9.78
C ASN A 539 -62.65 4.88 -10.30
N SER A 540 -63.13 4.02 -11.22
CA SER A 540 -62.53 2.71 -11.52
C SER A 540 -62.43 2.34 -13.02
N SER A 541 -61.40 1.56 -13.36
CA SER A 541 -61.29 0.58 -14.49
C SER A 541 -59.93 -0.13 -14.31
N THR A 542 -59.74 -1.46 -14.26
CA THR A 542 -60.12 -2.56 -15.19
C THR A 542 -59.41 -2.43 -16.55
N ASP A 543 -58.77 -3.44 -17.15
CA ASP A 543 -58.75 -4.92 -16.97
C ASP A 543 -57.29 -5.47 -17.05
N ASN A 544 -56.90 -6.61 -16.45
CA ASN A 544 -57.05 -8.02 -16.90
C ASN A 544 -56.63 -8.25 -18.38
N ASP A 545 -55.92 -9.31 -18.77
CA ASP A 545 -55.39 -10.47 -18.02
C ASP A 545 -54.19 -11.10 -18.78
N ASP A 546 -53.46 -12.00 -18.11
CA ASP A 546 -53.25 -13.42 -18.49
C ASP A 546 -51.93 -14.01 -17.95
N LYS A 547 -51.91 -15.34 -17.76
CA LYS A 547 -50.88 -16.13 -17.09
C LYS A 547 -50.19 -17.07 -18.07
N THR A 548 -48.97 -17.50 -17.74
CA THR A 548 -48.59 -18.88 -18.03
C THR A 548 -47.65 -19.43 -16.96
N ILE A 549 -47.98 -20.60 -16.43
CA ILE A 549 -47.21 -21.36 -15.45
C ILE A 549 -46.61 -22.55 -16.18
N LEU A 550 -45.35 -22.92 -15.92
CA LEU A 550 -44.86 -24.27 -16.17
C LEU A 550 -43.61 -24.62 -15.34
N SER A 551 -43.71 -25.71 -14.60
CA SER A 551 -42.72 -26.42 -13.77
C SER A 551 -43.27 -27.83 -13.50
N PRO A 552 -42.51 -28.81 -13.00
CA PRO A 552 -41.14 -29.21 -13.40
C PRO A 552 -41.03 -30.75 -13.60
N ASP A 553 -39.92 -31.24 -14.17
CA ASP A 553 -39.49 -32.66 -14.08
C ASP A 553 -37.95 -32.70 -13.94
N THR A 554 -37.32 -33.42 -13.00
CA THR A 554 -37.17 -34.89 -12.80
C THR A 554 -36.41 -35.62 -13.92
N ALA A 555 -35.56 -36.63 -13.67
CA ALA A 555 -34.67 -36.91 -12.53
C ALA A 555 -33.67 -38.03 -12.90
N THR A 556 -32.38 -37.89 -12.55
CA THR A 556 -31.43 -39.03 -12.47
C THR A 556 -30.39 -38.80 -11.38
N LYS A 557 -30.08 -39.84 -10.61
CA LYS A 557 -28.91 -39.94 -9.72
C LYS A 557 -27.95 -40.99 -10.31
N GLU A 558 -26.66 -40.79 -10.14
CA GLU A 558 -25.69 -41.88 -9.94
C GLU A 558 -24.70 -41.44 -8.86
N ASP A 559 -24.26 -42.39 -8.01
CA ASP A 559 -23.53 -42.12 -6.78
C ASP A 559 -22.03 -42.46 -6.93
N VAL A 560 -21.12 -41.55 -6.53
CA VAL A 560 -19.72 -41.89 -6.20
C VAL A 560 -19.25 -41.07 -4.97
N GLU A 561 -18.83 -41.81 -3.94
CA GLU A 561 -17.94 -41.49 -2.81
C GLU A 561 -17.93 -40.07 -2.20
N LYS A 562 -18.30 -40.01 -0.91
CA LYS A 562 -17.94 -38.90 -0.01
C LYS A 562 -16.43 -38.92 0.28
N ASN A 563 -15.80 -37.74 0.26
CA ASN A 563 -14.66 -37.45 1.11
C ASN A 563 -15.05 -36.28 2.04
N ASP A 564 -15.04 -36.52 3.35
CA ASP A 564 -15.32 -35.48 4.35
C ASP A 564 -14.05 -34.63 4.58
N GLU A 565 -13.89 -33.53 3.83
CA GLU A 565 -12.99 -32.43 4.19
C GLU A 565 -13.79 -31.27 4.80
N THR A 566 -13.78 -31.17 6.14
CA THR A 566 -14.44 -30.10 6.90
C THR A 566 -13.77 -28.75 6.66
N SER A 567 -14.47 -27.84 5.98
CA SER A 567 -13.96 -26.52 5.60
C SER A 567 -14.16 -25.45 6.69
N ASP A 568 -13.54 -25.64 7.85
CA ASP A 568 -13.48 -24.63 8.92
C ASP A 568 -12.30 -23.68 8.69
N ASP A 569 -12.54 -22.49 8.15
CA ASP A 569 -11.54 -21.40 8.10
C ASP A 569 -12.24 -20.00 8.06
N GLU A 570 -13.36 -19.84 8.77
CA GLU A 570 -13.93 -18.53 9.08
C GLU A 570 -13.25 -17.93 10.32
N TYR A 571 -12.09 -17.29 10.16
CA TYR A 571 -11.52 -16.44 11.21
C TYR A 571 -10.98 -15.11 10.69
N GLY A 572 -11.66 -14.03 11.09
CA GLY A 572 -11.12 -12.67 11.04
C GLY A 572 -10.02 -12.44 12.07
N TYR A 573 -9.16 -11.45 11.83
CA TYR A 573 -8.12 -11.04 12.77
C TYR A 573 -8.74 -10.43 14.04
N TYR A 574 -8.80 -11.21 15.12
CA TYR A 574 -9.08 -10.73 16.48
C TYR A 574 -7.79 -10.59 17.30
N ASN A 575 -7.72 -9.54 18.13
CA ASN A 575 -6.60 -9.26 19.01
C ASN A 575 -6.71 -10.11 20.30
N PRO A 576 -5.66 -10.86 20.71
CA PRO A 576 -5.72 -11.68 21.92
C PRO A 576 -5.90 -10.92 23.25
N LYS A 577 -5.67 -9.59 23.30
CA LYS A 577 -5.63 -8.82 24.56
C LYS A 577 -7.00 -8.57 25.23
N ASP A 578 -8.13 -8.67 24.52
CA ASP A 578 -9.46 -8.29 25.06
C ASP A 578 -10.13 -9.33 26.00
N ARG A 579 -9.47 -10.45 26.31
CA ARG A 579 -10.09 -11.63 26.94
C ARG A 579 -10.32 -11.56 28.46
N ARG A 580 -10.65 -10.38 29.02
CA ARG A 580 -10.92 -10.18 30.47
C ARG A 580 -12.06 -9.17 30.78
N ARG A 581 -13.20 -9.32 30.13
CA ARG A 581 -14.52 -8.84 30.62
C ARG A 581 -15.62 -9.73 30.01
N TRP A 582 -16.84 -9.71 30.55
CA TRP A 582 -17.97 -10.58 30.17
C TRP A 582 -17.76 -12.08 30.44
N LYS A 583 -17.91 -12.46 31.71
CA LYS A 583 -18.14 -13.85 32.17
C LYS A 583 -18.91 -13.88 33.49
N GLU A 584 -19.99 -13.10 33.52
CA GLU A 584 -21.10 -13.07 34.47
C GLU A 584 -22.33 -12.62 33.66
N GLU A 585 -23.53 -13.06 34.02
CA GLU A 585 -24.79 -12.94 33.24
C GLU A 585 -24.89 -13.82 31.96
N GLU A 586 -24.78 -15.14 32.14
CA GLU A 586 -25.69 -16.14 31.53
C GLU A 586 -25.73 -17.43 32.40
#